data_AF-A0A7V6HE51-F1
#
_entry.id   AF-A0A7V6HE51-F1
#
_cell.length_a   1.000
_cell.length_b   1.000
_cell.length_c   1.000
_cell.angle_alpha   90.00
_cell.angle_beta   90.00
_cell.angle_gamma   90.00
#
_symmetry.space_group_name_H-M   'P 1'
#
loop_
_entity.id
_entity.type
_entity.pdbx_description
1 polymer ?
#
loop_
_entity_poly.entity_id
_entity_poly.type
_entity_poly.pdbx_seq_one_letter_code
_entity_poly.pdbx_strand_id
1 'polypeptide(L)'
;MLNRQMESQGETFKEEGGFREKLTGIRVEARAQQQGAPVCPDCGKPMARRKAKSGKNAGQAFWGCTGYPECRGVREIRGDNG
;
A
#
# COMPACT_ATOMS: atom_id res chain seq x y z
N MET A 1 -29.26 8.65 -24.27
CA MET A 1 -27.78 8.55 -24.31
C MET A 1 -27.13 8.93 -22.99
N LEU A 2 -27.52 10.02 -22.30
CA LEU A 2 -26.93 10.42 -21.00
C LEU A 2 -27.14 9.40 -19.85
N ASN A 3 -28.32 8.80 -19.71
CA ASN A 3 -28.61 7.91 -18.57
C ASN A 3 -27.69 6.68 -18.53
N ARG A 4 -27.39 6.08 -19.70
CA ARG A 4 -26.49 4.92 -19.82
C ARG A 4 -25.05 5.25 -19.39
N GLN A 5 -24.63 6.50 -19.62
CA GLN A 5 -23.31 6.98 -19.24
C GLN A 5 -23.22 7.17 -17.72
N MET A 6 -24.25 7.73 -17.08
CA MET A 6 -24.31 7.85 -15.62
C MET A 6 -24.31 6.48 -14.92
N GLU A 7 -25.06 5.50 -15.43
CA GLU A 7 -25.09 4.14 -14.88
C GLU A 7 -23.70 3.48 -14.96
N SER A 8 -23.01 3.59 -16.10
CA SER A 8 -21.65 3.04 -16.26
C SER A 8 -20.61 3.71 -15.35
N GLN A 9 -20.72 5.03 -15.12
CA GLN A 9 -19.87 5.76 -14.19
C GLN A 9 -20.16 5.35 -12.74
N GLY A 10 -21.42 5.04 -12.41
CA GLY A 10 -21.81 4.52 -11.12
C GLY A 10 -21.23 3.14 -10.82
N GLU A 11 -21.29 2.21 -11.79
CA GLU A 11 -20.74 0.86 -11.62
C GLU A 11 -19.21 0.87 -11.51
N THR A 12 -18.51 1.61 -12.38
CA THR A 12 -17.04 1.76 -12.27
C THR A 12 -16.60 2.39 -10.95
N PHE A 13 -17.39 3.33 -10.41
CA PHE A 13 -17.14 3.89 -9.08
C PHE A 13 -17.34 2.86 -7.95
N LYS A 14 -18.33 1.97 -8.06
CA LYS A 14 -18.53 0.88 -7.08
C LYS A 14 -17.38 -0.12 -7.10
N GLU A 15 -16.88 -0.47 -8.27
CA GLU A 15 -15.85 -1.51 -8.43
C GLU A 15 -14.44 -0.99 -8.14
N GLU A 16 -14.07 0.17 -8.68
CA GLU A 16 -12.71 0.69 -8.61
C GLU A 16 -12.50 1.74 -7.51
N GLY A 17 -13.57 2.09 -6.78
CA GLY A 17 -13.58 3.11 -5.75
C GLY A 17 -13.51 4.54 -6.28
N GLY A 18 -13.49 5.50 -5.37
CA GLY A 18 -13.45 6.92 -5.71
C GLY A 18 -12.09 7.38 -6.23
N PHE A 19 -12.07 8.44 -7.04
CA PHE A 19 -10.83 9.03 -7.55
C PHE A 19 -9.82 9.37 -6.44
N ARG A 20 -10.29 9.85 -5.28
CA ARG A 20 -9.45 10.15 -4.11
C ARG A 20 -8.80 8.90 -3.51
N GLU A 21 -9.49 7.77 -3.53
CA GLU A 21 -8.98 6.49 -3.05
C GLU A 21 -7.86 5.98 -3.96
N LYS A 22 -8.08 6.03 -5.28
CA LYS A 22 -7.05 5.73 -6.28
C LYS A 22 -5.80 6.60 -6.13
N LEU A 23 -5.97 7.92 -5.97
CA LEU A 23 -4.84 8.83 -5.74
C LEU A 23 -4.06 8.50 -4.47
N THR A 24 -4.72 7.95 -3.45
CA THR A 24 -4.06 7.55 -2.21
C THR A 24 -3.16 6.33 -2.46
N GLY A 25 -3.62 5.33 -3.21
CA GLY A 25 -2.81 4.20 -3.64
C GLY A 25 -1.55 4.62 -4.41
N ILE A 26 -1.73 5.47 -5.44
CA ILE A 26 -0.62 5.99 -6.25
C ILE A 26 0.43 6.71 -5.38
N ARG A 27 -0.01 7.54 -4.42
CA ARG A 27 0.91 8.22 -3.50
C ARG A 27 1.71 7.25 -2.63
N VAL A 28 1.08 6.17 -2.16
CA VAL A 28 1.75 5.16 -1.36
C VAL A 28 2.81 4.43 -2.18
N GLU A 29 2.50 4.07 -3.41
CA GLU A 29 3.44 3.41 -4.33
C GLU A 29 4.61 4.32 -4.71
N ALA A 30 4.34 5.56 -5.11
CA ALA A 30 5.39 6.53 -5.45
C ALA A 30 6.33 6.77 -4.26
N ARG A 31 5.77 6.84 -3.05
CA ARG A 31 6.56 6.99 -1.82
C ARG A 31 7.40 5.75 -1.50
N ALA A 32 6.93 4.55 -1.84
CA ALA A 32 7.69 3.32 -1.67
C ALA A 32 8.90 3.29 -2.62
N GLN A 33 8.70 3.67 -3.89
CA GLN A 33 9.77 3.76 -4.89
C GLN A 33 10.86 4.77 -4.48
N GLN A 34 10.47 5.98 -4.03
CA GLN A 34 11.41 7.01 -3.58
C GLN A 34 12.26 6.58 -2.37
N GLN A 35 11.76 5.68 -1.54
CA GLN A 35 12.45 5.22 -0.33
C GLN A 35 13.24 3.93 -0.53
N GLY A 36 13.36 3.42 -1.76
CA GLY A 36 14.01 2.14 -2.04
C GLY A 36 13.34 0.98 -1.29
N ALA A 37 12.02 1.01 -1.16
CA ALA A 37 11.31 -0.02 -0.41
C ALA A 37 11.36 -1.37 -1.15
N PRO A 38 11.62 -2.48 -0.45
CA PRO A 38 11.60 -3.81 -1.05
C PRO A 38 10.17 -4.21 -1.41
N VAL A 39 10.08 -5.25 -2.23
CA VAL A 39 8.82 -5.95 -2.50
C VAL A 39 8.47 -6.90 -1.36
N CYS A 40 7.19 -7.00 -1.05
CA CYS A 40 6.69 -7.93 -0.06
C CYS A 40 6.92 -9.38 -0.53
N PRO A 41 7.54 -10.25 0.28
CA PRO A 41 7.80 -11.63 -0.12
C PRO A 41 6.50 -12.46 -0.26
N ASP A 42 5.43 -12.06 0.44
CA ASP A 42 4.19 -12.84 0.50
C ASP A 42 3.23 -12.54 -0.66
N CYS A 43 3.29 -11.32 -1.22
CA CYS A 43 2.32 -10.88 -2.25
C CYS A 43 2.90 -10.01 -3.36
N GLY A 44 4.20 -9.72 -3.35
CA GLY A 44 4.89 -8.90 -4.36
C GLY A 44 4.58 -7.40 -4.34
N LYS A 45 3.59 -6.94 -3.56
CA LYS A 45 3.27 -5.51 -3.43
C LYS A 45 4.44 -4.73 -2.80
N PRO A 46 4.61 -3.44 -3.12
CA PRO A 46 5.64 -2.62 -2.51
C PRO A 46 5.44 -2.52 -1.00
N MET A 47 6.53 -2.41 -0.24
CA MET A 47 6.47 -2.20 1.20
C MET A 47 6.55 -0.71 1.55
N ALA A 48 6.11 -0.35 2.76
CA ALA A 48 6.21 1.00 3.29
C ALA A 48 6.96 0.99 4.62
N ARG A 49 7.81 2.00 4.83
CA ARG A 49 8.56 2.16 6.08
C ARG A 49 7.61 2.58 7.20
N ARG A 50 7.39 1.70 8.17
CA ARG A 50 6.54 1.94 9.35
C ARG A 50 7.40 1.93 10.61
N LYS A 51 6.90 2.51 11.70
CA LYS A 51 7.55 2.45 13.02
C LYS A 51 6.67 1.65 13.97
N ALA A 52 7.27 0.74 14.72
CA ALA A 52 6.55 0.00 15.75
C ALA A 52 6.12 0.95 16.87
N LYS A 53 4.82 0.93 17.20
CA LYS A 53 4.23 1.86 18.19
C LYS A 53 4.45 1.43 19.64
N SER A 54 4.60 0.13 19.90
CA SER A 54 4.69 -0.44 21.25
C SER A 54 5.42 -1.79 21.23
N GLY A 55 5.71 -2.34 22.40
CA GLY A 55 6.41 -3.61 22.60
C GLY A 55 7.94 -3.49 22.58
N LYS A 56 8.62 -4.64 22.54
CA LYS A 56 10.10 -4.73 22.61
C LYS A 56 10.82 -3.96 21.50
N ASN A 57 10.16 -3.78 20.35
CA ASN A 57 10.71 -3.10 19.18
C ASN A 57 10.15 -1.68 19.00
N ALA A 58 9.48 -1.10 20.01
CA ALA A 58 8.91 0.23 19.93
C ALA A 58 9.93 1.27 19.44
N GLY A 59 9.51 2.14 18.54
CA GLY A 59 10.35 3.17 17.91
C GLY A 59 11.23 2.67 16.75
N GLN A 60 11.45 1.36 16.63
CA GLN A 60 12.21 0.79 15.51
C GLN A 60 11.38 0.81 14.22
N ALA A 61 12.06 1.11 13.11
CA ALA A 61 11.44 1.13 11.80
C ALA A 61 11.54 -0.26 11.14
N PHE A 62 10.48 -0.64 10.43
CA PHE A 62 10.39 -1.88 9.68
C PHE A 62 9.69 -1.62 8.34
N TRP A 63 9.90 -2.49 7.36
CA TRP A 63 9.11 -2.53 6.13
C TRP A 63 7.83 -3.32 6.41
N GLY A 64 6.67 -2.70 6.21
CA GLY A 64 5.37 -3.37 6.28
C GLY A 64 4.67 -3.34 4.94
N CYS A 65 3.98 -4.43 4.57
CA CYS A 65 3.22 -4.49 3.33
C CYS A 65 2.22 -3.33 3.20
N THR A 66 2.10 -2.78 1.99
CA THR A 66 1.12 -1.75 1.67
C THR A 66 -0.29 -2.31 1.56
N GLY A 67 -0.44 -3.59 1.23
CA GLY A 67 -1.71 -4.31 1.18
C GLY A 67 -2.18 -4.85 2.53
N TYR A 68 -1.87 -4.19 3.64
CA TYR A 68 -2.46 -4.50 4.95
C TYR A 68 -3.88 -3.90 5.02
N PRO A 69 -4.90 -4.61 5.56
CA PRO A 69 -4.85 -5.81 6.40
C PRO A 69 -4.81 -7.16 5.68
N GLU A 70 -5.00 -7.20 4.37
CA GLU A 70 -5.11 -8.42 3.56
C GLU A 70 -3.79 -9.20 3.51
N CYS A 71 -2.66 -8.50 3.57
CA CYS A 71 -1.31 -9.04 3.67
C CYS A 71 -0.59 -8.42 4.87
N ARG A 72 -0.08 -9.28 5.75
CA ARG A 72 0.64 -8.87 6.98
C ARG A 72 2.16 -9.04 6.88
N GLY A 73 2.69 -9.18 5.67
CA GLY A 73 4.13 -9.33 5.43
C GLY A 73 4.94 -8.15 5.98
N VAL A 74 6.06 -8.49 6.65
CA VAL A 74 6.98 -7.52 7.24
C VAL A 74 8.43 -7.91 6.95
N ARG A 75 9.31 -6.92 6.86
CA ARG A 75 10.77 -7.10 6.76
C ARG A 75 11.49 -6.12 7.67
N GLU A 76 12.64 -6.52 8.18
CA GLU A 76 13.49 -5.64 8.96
C GLU A 76 14.27 -4.69 8.05
N ILE A 77 14.54 -3.47 8.51
CA ILE A 77 15.31 -2.48 7.70
C ILE A 77 16.82 -2.73 7.79
N ARG A 78 17.28 -3.42 8.84
CA ARG A 78 18.70 -3.57 9.17
C ARG A 78 19.37 -4.83 8.57
N GLY A 79 18.72 -5.56 7.67
CA GLY A 79 19.21 -6.88 7.27
C GLY A 79 18.78 -7.44 5.92
N ASP A 80 18.57 -6.61 4.89
CA ASP A 80 18.37 -7.12 3.53
C ASP A 80 19.51 -6.62 2.62
N ASN A 81 20.55 -7.45 2.53
CA ASN A 81 21.57 -7.40 1.48
C ASN A 81 21.11 -8.47 0.46
N GLY A 82 20.36 -8.05 -0.55
CA GLY A 82 19.75 -8.95 -1.53
C GLY A 82 18.91 -8.20 -2.56
#